data_AF-A0A2S2R0Q6-F1
#
_entry.id   AF-A0A2S2R0Q6-F1
#
_cell.length_a   1.000
_cell.length_b   1.000
_cell.length_c   1.000
_cell.angle_alpha   90.00
_cell.angle_beta   90.00
_cell.angle_gamma   90.00
#
_symmetry.space_group_name_H-M   'P 1'
#
loop_
_entity.id
_entity.type
_entity.pdbx_description
1 polymer ?
#
loop_
_entity_poly.entity_id
_entity_poly.type
_entity_poly.pdbx_seq_one_letter_code
_entity_poly.pdbx_strand_id
1 'polypeptide(L)'
;MSSDRSLSSYELDEKLENSKNIFNNVNNEHDNGSGAVNYTSIIKSKRVFEHSTYETTKLENIKRIKKADSLTNADFKNLVLRQLAVIKVNVKKLDDRVKNLSFSNSVILTSSVEDSNLNNVMGEFPMNTEEALMKVELLLIDKTYKLNLTAALTKLGGSKTNEATKFILRKLFTDKLAMTYSWCGGKGKRVMSSLAVSRVIIDSVFKIVKTTTETEIIGSIKNWLRHAKTRNENCEKRCADSTEQISLPINE
;
A
#
# COMPACT_ATOMS: atom_id res chain seq x y z
N MET A 1 -17.21 27.51 -52.23
CA MET A 1 -18.36 27.20 -51.34
C MET A 1 -18.23 25.74 -50.92
N SER A 2 -17.56 25.48 -49.81
CA SER A 2 -17.53 24.15 -49.18
C SER A 2 -18.17 24.31 -47.81
N SER A 3 -19.34 23.70 -47.64
CA SER A 3 -20.08 23.69 -46.38
C SER A 3 -19.58 22.52 -45.54
N ASP A 4 -18.95 22.83 -44.41
CA ASP A 4 -18.67 21.85 -43.35
C ASP A 4 -20.00 21.38 -42.73
N ARG A 5 -20.21 20.07 -42.74
CA ARG A 5 -21.37 19.42 -42.11
C ARG A 5 -20.97 19.01 -40.69
N SER A 6 -21.14 19.91 -39.74
CA SER A 6 -20.96 19.65 -38.31
C SER A 6 -22.01 18.63 -37.85
N LEU A 7 -21.57 17.46 -37.36
CA LEU A 7 -22.47 16.48 -36.72
C LEU A 7 -23.05 17.07 -35.42
N SER A 8 -24.35 16.89 -35.21
CA SER A 8 -25.10 17.42 -34.07
C SER A 8 -24.86 16.58 -32.81
N SER A 9 -24.83 17.25 -31.65
CA SER A 9 -24.66 16.67 -30.31
C SER A 9 -25.53 15.44 -30.03
N TYR A 10 -26.70 15.35 -30.66
CA TYR A 10 -27.66 14.26 -30.47
C TYR A 10 -27.19 12.92 -31.06
N GLU A 11 -26.38 12.90 -32.12
CA GLU A 11 -25.88 11.65 -32.74
C GLU A 11 -24.70 11.01 -31.95
N LEU A 12 -24.06 11.77 -31.05
CA LEU A 12 -22.99 11.27 -30.20
C LEU A 12 -23.52 10.53 -28.96
N ASP A 13 -24.68 10.96 -28.44
CA ASP A 13 -25.27 10.37 -27.23
C ASP A 13 -25.91 9.00 -27.52
N GLU A 14 -26.50 8.80 -28.70
CA GLU A 14 -27.08 7.51 -29.11
C GLU A 14 -26.01 6.43 -29.29
N LYS A 15 -24.80 6.81 -29.71
CA LYS A 15 -23.66 5.88 -29.83
C LYS A 15 -23.03 5.52 -28.48
N LEU A 16 -23.18 6.38 -27.48
CA LEU A 16 -22.64 6.11 -26.13
C LEU A 16 -23.56 5.16 -25.35
N GLU A 17 -24.88 5.29 -25.51
CA GLU A 17 -25.85 4.42 -24.84
C GLU A 17 -25.79 2.98 -25.39
N ASN A 18 -25.59 2.83 -26.70
CA ASN A 18 -25.43 1.51 -27.33
C ASN A 18 -24.09 0.83 -26.96
N SER A 19 -23.07 1.59 -26.55
CA SER A 19 -21.79 1.06 -26.05
C SER A 19 -21.86 0.59 -24.60
N LYS A 20 -22.75 1.16 -23.77
CA LYS A 20 -22.91 0.77 -22.36
C LYS A 20 -23.67 -0.57 -22.23
N ASN A 21 -24.59 -0.87 -23.14
CA ASN A 21 -25.34 -2.13 -23.14
C ASN A 21 -24.51 -3.36 -23.52
N ILE A 22 -23.32 -3.20 -24.10
CA ILE A 22 -22.41 -4.31 -24.42
C ILE A 22 -21.53 -4.68 -23.20
N PHE A 23 -21.38 -3.78 -22.23
CA PHE A 23 -20.46 -3.98 -21.09
C PHE A 23 -21.06 -4.76 -19.92
N ASN A 24 -22.39 -4.95 -19.89
CA ASN A 24 -23.09 -5.58 -18.75
C ASN A 24 -23.35 -7.09 -18.90
N ASN A 25 -22.78 -7.77 -19.91
CA ASN A 25 -23.14 -9.17 -20.19
C ASN A 25 -21.98 -10.19 -20.14
N VAL A 26 -20.87 -9.89 -19.45
CA VAL A 26 -19.76 -10.85 -19.27
C VAL A 26 -19.27 -10.92 -17.83
N ASN A 27 -20.18 -10.94 -16.85
CA ASN A 27 -19.84 -11.27 -15.47
C ASN A 27 -20.96 -12.10 -14.83
N ASN A 28 -20.96 -13.38 -15.13
CA ASN A 28 -21.55 -14.40 -14.26
C ASN A 28 -20.82 -15.71 -14.51
N GLU A 29 -19.91 -16.06 -13.60
CA GLU A 29 -19.82 -17.41 -13.02
C GLU A 29 -18.84 -17.38 -11.83
N HIS A 30 -19.39 -17.70 -10.66
CA HIS A 30 -18.70 -18.03 -9.42
C HIS A 30 -18.40 -19.53 -9.47
N ASP A 31 -17.18 -19.97 -9.14
CA ASP A 31 -17.00 -21.10 -8.21
C ASP A 31 -15.59 -21.17 -7.60
N ASN A 32 -15.58 -21.75 -6.41
CA ASN A 32 -14.54 -21.91 -5.41
C ASN A 32 -13.48 -22.94 -5.80
N GLY A 33 -12.29 -22.88 -5.18
CA GLY A 33 -11.39 -24.04 -5.17
C GLY A 33 -9.94 -23.73 -4.81
N SER A 34 -9.56 -24.08 -3.58
CA SER A 34 -8.19 -24.23 -3.12
C SER A 34 -7.40 -25.24 -3.95
N GLY A 35 -6.16 -24.91 -4.33
CA GLY A 35 -5.22 -25.90 -4.87
C GLY A 35 -3.90 -25.27 -5.29
N ALA A 36 -2.79 -25.75 -4.73
CA ALA A 36 -1.44 -25.32 -5.09
C ALA A 36 -1.19 -25.58 -6.59
N VAL A 37 -1.05 -24.50 -7.37
CA VAL A 37 -0.86 -24.62 -8.83
C VAL A 37 0.62 -24.77 -9.15
N ASN A 38 0.98 -25.91 -9.74
CA ASN A 38 2.34 -26.27 -10.11
C ASN A 38 2.84 -25.38 -11.27
N TYR A 39 3.64 -24.37 -10.93
CA TYR A 39 4.14 -23.32 -11.84
C TYR A 39 4.95 -23.83 -13.04
N THR A 40 5.50 -25.05 -12.97
CA THR A 40 6.34 -25.60 -14.05
C THR A 40 5.54 -26.12 -15.25
N SER A 41 4.30 -26.56 -15.05
CA SER A 41 3.42 -27.05 -16.11
C SER A 41 2.84 -25.92 -16.97
N ILE A 42 2.58 -24.76 -16.36
CA ILE A 42 2.02 -23.58 -17.04
C ILE A 42 3.04 -22.99 -18.03
N ILE A 43 4.33 -22.93 -17.65
CA ILE A 43 5.37 -22.34 -18.51
C ILE A 43 5.65 -23.22 -19.74
N LYS A 44 5.64 -24.56 -19.59
CA LYS A 44 5.77 -25.46 -20.75
C LYS A 44 4.57 -25.35 -21.69
N SER A 45 3.35 -25.31 -21.16
CA SER A 45 2.13 -25.18 -21.98
C SER A 45 2.05 -23.83 -22.70
N LYS A 46 2.48 -22.74 -22.05
CA LYS A 46 2.50 -21.39 -22.64
C LYS A 46 3.54 -21.25 -23.77
N ARG A 47 4.71 -21.88 -23.62
CA ARG A 47 5.76 -21.89 -24.66
C ARG A 47 5.35 -22.69 -25.90
N VAL A 48 4.60 -23.78 -25.74
CA VAL A 48 4.04 -24.58 -26.84
C VAL A 48 2.90 -23.83 -27.57
N PHE A 49 2.11 -23.04 -26.84
CA PHE A 49 1.03 -22.23 -27.43
C PHE A 49 1.56 -21.01 -28.23
N GLU A 50 2.61 -20.35 -27.72
CA GLU A 50 3.32 -19.30 -28.48
C GLU A 50 4.05 -19.89 -29.70
N HIS A 51 4.55 -21.13 -29.61
CA HIS A 51 5.23 -21.76 -30.75
C HIS A 51 4.27 -22.09 -31.91
N SER A 52 3.09 -22.64 -31.59
CA SER A 52 2.05 -22.99 -32.56
C SER A 52 1.48 -21.77 -33.33
N THR A 53 1.37 -20.63 -32.66
CA THR A 53 0.74 -19.42 -33.23
C THR A 53 1.64 -18.65 -34.19
N TYR A 54 2.97 -18.69 -34.04
CA TYR A 54 3.88 -18.07 -35.02
C TYR A 54 4.00 -18.91 -36.30
N GLU A 55 3.89 -20.24 -36.19
CA GLU A 55 4.16 -21.16 -37.30
C GLU A 55 2.96 -21.21 -38.25
N THR A 56 1.75 -21.18 -37.68
CA THR A 56 0.47 -21.03 -38.41
C THR A 56 0.40 -19.70 -39.15
N THR A 57 0.77 -18.59 -38.51
CA THR A 57 0.79 -17.26 -39.17
C THR A 57 1.87 -17.15 -40.25
N LYS A 58 3.05 -17.76 -40.07
CA LYS A 58 4.09 -17.83 -41.11
C LYS A 58 3.62 -18.62 -42.34
N LEU A 59 2.92 -19.74 -42.14
CA LEU A 59 2.44 -20.61 -43.22
C LEU A 59 1.23 -20.02 -43.98
N GLU A 60 0.32 -19.33 -43.30
CA GLU A 60 -0.80 -18.60 -43.93
C GLU A 60 -0.33 -17.40 -44.76
N ASN A 61 0.69 -16.69 -44.28
CA ASN A 61 1.27 -15.56 -45.00
C ASN A 61 2.00 -16.00 -46.28
N ILE A 62 2.74 -17.11 -46.25
CA ILE A 62 3.42 -17.67 -47.43
C ILE A 62 2.44 -18.20 -48.49
N LYS A 63 1.30 -18.79 -48.06
CA LYS A 63 0.24 -19.25 -48.99
C LYS A 63 -0.47 -18.10 -49.71
N ARG A 64 -0.61 -16.93 -49.08
CA ARG A 64 -1.22 -15.73 -49.72
C ARG A 64 -0.29 -15.02 -50.70
N ILE A 65 1.02 -15.03 -50.45
CA ILE A 65 2.01 -14.40 -51.35
C ILE A 65 2.08 -15.11 -52.71
N LYS A 66 1.78 -16.42 -52.78
CA LYS A 66 1.73 -17.16 -54.06
C LYS A 66 0.48 -16.89 -54.91
N LYS A 67 -0.50 -16.13 -54.40
CA LYS A 67 -1.75 -15.75 -55.10
C LYS A 67 -1.74 -14.26 -55.49
N ALA A 68 -0.56 -13.69 -55.70
CA ALA A 68 -0.32 -12.25 -55.78
C ALA A 68 -0.21 -11.68 -57.21
N ASP A 69 -0.89 -12.27 -58.20
CA ASP A 69 -0.99 -11.62 -59.52
C ASP A 69 -2.09 -10.55 -59.59
N SER A 70 -2.81 -10.25 -58.50
CA SER A 70 -3.72 -9.11 -58.42
C SER A 70 -4.14 -8.81 -56.97
N LEU A 71 -3.25 -8.25 -56.15
CA LEU A 71 -3.65 -7.68 -54.86
C LEU A 71 -4.04 -6.21 -55.08
N THR A 72 -5.32 -5.89 -54.87
CA THR A 72 -5.79 -4.52 -55.10
C THR A 72 -5.21 -3.58 -54.04
N ASN A 73 -5.09 -2.29 -54.38
CA ASN A 73 -4.61 -1.27 -53.44
C ASN A 73 -5.49 -1.21 -52.16
N ALA A 74 -6.77 -1.55 -52.27
CA ALA A 74 -7.69 -1.66 -51.14
C ALA A 74 -7.33 -2.83 -50.20
N ASP A 75 -6.95 -3.99 -50.74
CA ASP A 75 -6.54 -5.15 -49.94
C ASP A 75 -5.26 -4.86 -49.15
N PHE A 76 -4.31 -4.15 -49.77
CA PHE A 76 -3.11 -3.69 -49.08
C PHE A 76 -3.45 -2.72 -47.94
N LYS A 77 -4.31 -1.71 -48.19
CA LYS A 77 -4.76 -0.77 -47.16
C LYS A 77 -5.43 -1.48 -45.98
N ASN A 78 -6.30 -2.44 -46.25
CA ASN A 78 -6.98 -3.22 -45.21
C ASN A 78 -5.99 -4.07 -44.41
N LEU A 79 -4.98 -4.64 -45.07
CA LEU A 79 -3.92 -5.39 -44.40
C LEU A 79 -3.09 -4.48 -43.49
N VAL A 80 -2.71 -3.28 -43.96
CA VAL A 80 -1.98 -2.29 -43.16
C VAL A 80 -2.80 -1.83 -41.95
N LEU A 81 -4.08 -1.52 -42.12
CA LEU A 81 -4.97 -1.12 -41.02
C LEU A 81 -5.09 -2.21 -39.95
N ARG A 82 -5.20 -3.48 -40.37
CA ARG A 82 -5.22 -4.61 -39.46
C ARG A 82 -3.91 -4.73 -38.67
N GLN A 83 -2.76 -4.57 -39.34
CA GLN A 83 -1.47 -4.60 -38.66
C GLN A 83 -1.31 -3.44 -37.68
N LEU A 84 -1.74 -2.23 -38.05
CA LEU A 84 -1.76 -1.07 -37.15
C LEU A 84 -2.65 -1.29 -35.93
N ALA A 85 -3.80 -1.94 -36.09
CA ALA A 85 -4.68 -2.28 -34.97
C ALA A 85 -4.00 -3.27 -33.99
N VAL A 86 -3.31 -4.29 -34.52
CA VAL A 86 -2.53 -5.24 -33.69
C VAL A 86 -1.42 -4.53 -32.94
N ILE A 87 -0.66 -3.66 -33.61
CA ILE A 87 0.40 -2.86 -32.98
C ILE A 87 -0.18 -2.00 -31.86
N LYS A 88 -1.32 -1.33 -32.10
CA LYS A 88 -2.00 -0.50 -31.09
C LYS A 88 -2.39 -1.29 -29.85
N VAL A 89 -2.92 -2.51 -30.02
CA VAL A 89 -3.25 -3.40 -28.90
C VAL A 89 -1.99 -3.80 -28.14
N ASN A 90 -0.91 -4.13 -28.84
CA ASN A 90 0.34 -4.51 -28.21
C ASN A 90 0.99 -3.34 -27.44
N VAL A 91 0.92 -2.12 -27.97
CA VAL A 91 1.40 -0.91 -27.27
C VAL A 91 0.62 -0.68 -25.98
N LYS A 92 -0.72 -0.81 -26.00
CA LYS A 92 -1.53 -0.72 -24.76
C LYS A 92 -1.14 -1.79 -23.74
N LYS A 93 -0.98 -3.04 -24.17
CA LYS A 93 -0.54 -4.14 -23.28
C LYS A 93 0.85 -3.86 -22.69
N LEU A 94 1.76 -3.25 -23.46
CA LEU A 94 3.07 -2.86 -22.95
C LEU A 94 2.96 -1.73 -21.92
N ASP A 95 2.11 -0.73 -22.17
CA ASP A 95 1.83 0.36 -21.21
C ASP A 95 1.30 -0.18 -19.88
N ASP A 96 0.33 -1.11 -19.92
CA ASP A 96 -0.21 -1.77 -18.74
C ASP A 96 0.85 -2.60 -17.99
N ARG A 97 1.70 -3.32 -18.73
CA ARG A 97 2.83 -4.07 -18.14
C ARG A 97 3.84 -3.13 -17.47
N VAL A 98 4.14 -1.99 -18.08
CA VAL A 98 5.07 -0.98 -17.52
C VAL A 98 4.49 -0.36 -16.25
N LYS A 99 3.20 0.00 -16.24
CA LYS A 99 2.51 0.49 -15.03
C LYS A 99 2.58 -0.52 -13.89
N ASN A 100 2.28 -1.78 -14.18
CA ASN A 100 2.34 -2.86 -13.19
C ASN A 100 3.76 -3.09 -12.67
N LEU A 101 4.78 -3.06 -13.53
CA LEU A 101 6.18 -3.16 -13.12
C LEU A 101 6.62 -1.98 -12.24
N SER A 102 6.16 -0.76 -12.53
CA SER A 102 6.44 0.40 -11.68
C SER A 102 5.83 0.26 -10.28
N PHE A 103 4.61 -0.29 -10.21
CA PHE A 103 3.92 -0.55 -8.96
C PHE A 103 4.63 -1.66 -8.18
N SER A 104 5.04 -2.75 -8.82
CA SER A 104 5.81 -3.82 -8.18
C SER A 104 7.20 -3.37 -7.72
N ASN A 105 7.91 -2.54 -8.49
CA ASN A 105 9.20 -1.99 -8.07
C ASN A 105 9.07 -1.01 -6.90
N SER A 106 7.95 -0.28 -6.77
CA SER A 106 7.67 0.52 -5.57
C SER A 106 7.53 -0.33 -4.29
N VAL A 107 7.15 -1.61 -4.42
CA VAL A 107 6.99 -2.56 -3.31
C VAL A 107 8.27 -3.36 -3.03
N ILE A 108 9.19 -3.46 -4.01
CA ILE A 108 10.43 -4.24 -3.89
C ILE A 108 11.65 -3.34 -3.59
N LEU A 109 11.72 -2.11 -4.11
CA LEU A 109 12.81 -1.16 -3.78
C LEU A 109 12.72 -0.60 -2.36
N THR A 110 11.54 -0.65 -1.75
CA THR A 110 11.31 -0.30 -0.36
C THR A 110 12.06 -1.23 0.60
N SER A 111 12.13 -2.54 0.33
CA SER A 111 12.69 -3.47 1.34
C SER A 111 14.19 -3.31 1.61
N SER A 112 14.99 -2.83 0.65
CA SER A 112 16.46 -2.80 0.79
C SER A 112 17.06 -1.41 1.06
N VAL A 113 16.33 -0.33 0.77
CA VAL A 113 16.76 1.07 1.05
C VAL A 113 16.05 1.64 2.29
N GLU A 114 14.97 0.99 2.75
CA GLU A 114 14.26 1.43 3.96
C GLU A 114 15.08 1.25 5.24
N ASP A 115 15.87 0.20 5.42
CA ASP A 115 16.42 -0.09 6.75
C ASP A 115 17.39 1.01 7.27
N SER A 116 18.14 1.70 6.40
CA SER A 116 18.99 2.81 6.82
C SER A 116 18.20 4.09 7.15
N ASN A 117 17.17 4.42 6.36
CA ASN A 117 16.30 5.58 6.61
C ASN A 117 15.33 5.34 7.79
N LEU A 118 14.91 4.10 8.01
CA LEU A 118 14.02 3.70 9.09
C LEU A 118 14.71 3.74 10.45
N ASN A 119 15.97 3.30 10.50
CA ASN A 119 16.81 3.41 11.69
C ASN A 119 17.05 4.87 12.08
N ASN A 120 17.15 5.78 11.09
CA ASN A 120 17.26 7.22 11.34
C ASN A 120 15.98 7.79 11.97
N VAL A 121 14.79 7.38 11.50
CA VAL A 121 13.49 7.83 12.05
C VAL A 121 13.23 7.27 13.45
N MET A 122 13.66 6.03 13.72
CA MET A 122 13.38 5.35 14.99
C MET A 122 14.34 5.69 16.13
N GLY A 123 15.48 6.33 15.85
CA GLY A 123 16.49 6.69 16.85
C GLY A 123 16.05 7.76 17.85
N GLU A 124 15.04 8.57 17.50
CA GLU A 124 14.54 9.67 18.35
C GLU A 124 13.46 9.22 19.35
N PHE A 125 13.09 7.93 19.37
CA PHE A 125 12.06 7.38 20.25
C PHE A 125 12.65 6.46 21.34
N PRO A 126 12.06 6.41 22.55
CA PRO A 126 10.80 7.05 22.96
C PRO A 126 10.96 8.53 23.35
N MET A 127 9.93 9.32 23.07
CA MET A 127 9.86 10.73 23.46
C MET A 127 9.61 10.86 24.96
N ASN A 128 10.43 11.68 25.61
CA ASN A 128 10.39 11.91 27.06
C ASN A 128 9.96 13.33 27.46
N THR A 129 9.97 14.28 26.52
CA THR A 129 9.57 15.67 26.74
C THR A 129 8.54 16.14 25.72
N GLU A 130 7.89 17.26 26.05
CA GLU A 130 6.93 17.91 25.16
C GLU A 130 7.64 18.49 23.92
N GLU A 131 8.85 19.00 24.08
CA GLU A 131 9.63 19.59 22.98
C GLU A 131 9.99 18.53 21.94
N ALA A 132 10.34 17.31 22.38
CA ALA A 132 10.59 16.18 21.49
C ALA A 132 9.33 15.80 20.70
N LEU A 133 8.17 15.79 21.35
CA LEU A 133 6.89 15.55 20.69
C LEU A 133 6.56 16.62 19.65
N MET A 134 6.73 17.90 19.98
CA MET A 134 6.51 19.00 19.05
C MET A 134 7.46 18.97 17.84
N LYS A 135 8.71 18.55 18.04
CA LYS A 135 9.66 18.31 16.94
C LYS A 135 9.14 17.23 15.99
N VAL A 136 8.65 16.11 16.53
CA VAL A 136 8.06 15.04 15.70
C VAL A 136 6.79 15.50 14.99
N GLU A 137 5.93 16.27 15.65
CA GLU A 137 4.75 16.87 15.02
C GLU A 137 5.12 17.76 13.82
N LEU A 138 6.20 18.54 13.92
CA LEU A 138 6.71 19.34 12.80
C LEU A 138 7.25 18.46 11.67
N LEU A 139 8.01 17.40 11.99
CA LEU A 139 8.52 16.45 11.00
C LEU A 139 7.40 15.68 10.29
N LEU A 140 6.28 15.44 10.97
CA LEU A 140 5.10 14.78 10.40
C LEU A 140 4.35 15.59 9.34
N ILE A 141 4.70 16.87 9.14
CA ILE A 141 4.25 17.66 8.00
C ILE A 141 4.84 17.08 6.70
N ASP A 142 6.07 16.57 6.74
CA ASP A 142 6.67 15.87 5.60
C ASP A 142 6.00 14.50 5.40
N LYS A 143 5.42 14.32 4.22
CA LYS A 143 4.77 13.09 3.80
C LYS A 143 5.73 11.91 3.79
N THR A 144 7.00 12.13 3.46
CA THR A 144 8.03 11.08 3.40
C THR A 144 8.34 10.58 4.81
N TYR A 145 8.63 11.50 5.75
CA TYR A 145 8.82 11.16 7.15
C TYR A 145 7.60 10.44 7.74
N LYS A 146 6.37 10.93 7.47
CA LYS A 146 5.14 10.29 7.90
C LYS A 146 5.03 8.84 7.39
N LEU A 147 5.28 8.61 6.10
CA LEU A 147 5.20 7.27 5.50
C LEU A 147 6.24 6.33 6.12
N ASN A 148 7.47 6.81 6.30
CA ASN A 148 8.56 6.04 6.90
C ASN A 148 8.25 5.69 8.36
N LEU A 149 7.74 6.63 9.15
CA LEU A 149 7.34 6.36 10.53
C LEU A 149 6.20 5.34 10.59
N THR A 150 5.17 5.47 9.74
CA THR A 150 4.10 4.46 9.67
C THR A 150 4.66 3.08 9.30
N ALA A 151 5.55 3.00 8.30
CA ALA A 151 6.18 1.74 7.92
C ALA A 151 6.97 1.13 9.09
N ALA A 152 7.72 1.96 9.82
CA ALA A 152 8.50 1.55 10.99
C ALA A 152 7.61 0.96 12.08
N LEU A 153 6.50 1.63 12.37
CA LEU A 153 5.54 1.20 13.38
C LEU A 153 4.80 -0.08 12.97
N THR A 154 4.51 -0.26 11.68
CA THR A 154 3.90 -1.51 11.20
C THR A 154 4.78 -2.73 11.37
N LYS A 155 6.12 -2.56 11.32
CA LYS A 155 7.07 -3.66 11.55
C LYS A 155 7.07 -4.18 13.00
N LEU A 156 6.50 -3.45 13.97
CA LEU A 156 6.39 -3.92 15.36
C LEU A 156 5.42 -5.12 15.50
N GLY A 157 4.44 -5.25 14.60
CA GLY A 157 3.49 -6.34 14.59
C GLY A 157 2.45 -6.30 15.73
N GLY A 158 1.97 -7.49 16.11
CA GLY A 158 0.89 -7.68 17.08
C GLY A 158 -0.34 -8.32 16.44
N SER A 159 -0.87 -9.36 17.07
CA SER A 159 -1.98 -10.14 16.49
C SER A 159 -3.35 -9.53 16.79
N LYS A 160 -3.44 -8.76 17.88
CA LYS A 160 -4.68 -8.12 18.34
C LYS A 160 -4.51 -6.60 18.36
N THR A 161 -5.60 -5.87 18.11
CA THR A 161 -5.62 -4.39 18.14
C THR A 161 -5.01 -3.83 19.41
N ASN A 162 -5.41 -4.36 20.57
CA ASN A 162 -4.90 -3.93 21.87
C ASN A 162 -3.38 -4.13 22.00
N GLU A 163 -2.84 -5.20 21.44
CA GLU A 163 -1.43 -5.55 21.53
C GLU A 163 -0.60 -4.67 20.59
N ALA A 164 -0.99 -4.60 19.31
CA ALA A 164 -0.34 -3.75 18.30
C ALA A 164 -0.30 -2.28 18.76
N THR A 165 -1.44 -1.77 19.25
CA THR A 165 -1.53 -0.39 19.78
C THR A 165 -0.57 -0.17 20.95
N LYS A 166 -0.47 -1.13 21.88
CA LYS A 166 0.42 -1.02 23.04
C LYS A 166 1.90 -1.04 22.63
N PHE A 167 2.29 -1.88 21.68
CA PHE A 167 3.67 -1.94 21.20
C PHE A 167 4.08 -0.63 20.54
N ILE A 168 3.22 -0.08 19.68
CA ILE A 168 3.42 1.24 19.06
C ILE A 168 3.55 2.33 20.12
N LEU A 169 2.61 2.41 21.07
CA LEU A 169 2.63 3.45 22.11
C LEU A 169 3.88 3.38 22.99
N ARG A 170 4.29 2.17 23.40
CA ARG A 170 5.51 1.96 24.20
C ARG A 170 6.78 2.31 23.44
N LYS A 171 6.77 2.16 22.11
CA LYS A 171 7.91 2.55 21.29
C LYS A 171 8.00 4.08 21.17
N LEU A 172 6.86 4.76 21.03
CA LEU A 172 6.80 6.20 20.79
C LEU A 172 6.94 7.06 22.04
N PHE A 173 6.36 6.66 23.17
CA PHE A 173 6.24 7.51 24.36
C PHE A 173 6.84 6.85 25.59
N THR A 174 7.50 7.65 26.42
CA THR A 174 7.78 7.27 27.82
C THR A 174 6.52 7.39 28.67
N ASP A 175 6.45 6.65 29.78
CA ASP A 175 5.31 6.75 30.71
C ASP A 175 5.21 8.13 31.38
N LYS A 176 6.35 8.82 31.58
CA LYS A 176 6.43 10.20 32.05
C LYS A 176 5.75 11.20 31.12
N LEU A 177 5.98 11.08 29.81
CA LEU A 177 5.28 11.90 28.84
C LEU A 177 3.82 11.47 28.72
N ALA A 178 3.54 10.18 28.65
CA ALA A 178 2.18 9.67 28.48
C ALA A 178 1.22 10.07 29.61
N MET A 179 1.69 10.27 30.85
CA MET A 179 0.83 10.65 31.96
C MET A 179 0.26 12.07 31.86
N THR A 180 0.91 12.97 31.11
CA THR A 180 0.45 14.36 30.92
C THR A 180 -0.65 14.47 29.86
N TYR A 181 -0.91 13.39 29.12
CA TYR A 181 -1.87 13.31 28.04
C TYR A 181 -3.12 12.49 28.40
N SER A 182 -4.22 12.83 27.75
CA SER A 182 -5.41 12.01 27.67
C SER A 182 -6.05 12.16 26.30
N TRP A 183 -6.92 11.22 25.91
CA TRP A 183 -7.52 11.28 24.58
C TRP A 183 -8.29 12.58 24.33
N CYS A 184 -9.14 13.01 25.27
CA CYS A 184 -9.97 14.23 25.14
C CYS A 184 -9.54 15.41 26.04
N GLY A 185 -8.37 15.36 26.70
CA GLY A 185 -7.91 16.46 27.58
C GLY A 185 -8.58 16.55 28.96
N GLY A 186 -9.01 15.44 29.54
CA GLY A 186 -9.67 15.44 30.85
C GLY A 186 -8.72 15.75 32.01
N LYS A 187 -9.24 16.43 33.05
CA LYS A 187 -8.51 16.73 34.31
C LYS A 187 -7.23 17.55 34.12
N GLY A 188 -7.26 18.56 33.23
CA GLY A 188 -6.13 19.44 32.97
C GLY A 188 -5.00 18.80 32.15
N LYS A 189 -5.23 17.60 31.59
CA LYS A 189 -4.28 16.92 30.71
C LYS A 189 -4.37 17.46 29.28
N ARG A 190 -3.29 17.30 28.52
CA ARG A 190 -3.26 17.65 27.10
C ARG A 190 -4.09 16.67 26.26
N VAL A 191 -4.55 17.13 25.10
CA VAL A 191 -5.38 16.36 24.16
C VAL A 191 -4.49 15.59 23.21
N MET A 192 -4.59 14.26 23.24
CA MET A 192 -3.84 13.40 22.31
C MET A 192 -4.53 13.30 20.94
N SER A 193 -5.86 13.36 20.87
CA SER A 193 -6.60 13.17 19.61
C SER A 193 -6.32 14.24 18.55
N SER A 194 -5.83 15.41 18.92
CA SER A 194 -5.51 16.51 18.01
C SER A 194 -4.12 16.41 17.38
N LEU A 195 -3.26 15.51 17.87
CA LEU A 195 -1.88 15.35 17.41
C LEU A 195 -1.80 14.54 16.10
N ALA A 196 -0.89 14.92 15.21
CA ALA A 196 -0.61 14.18 13.98
C ALA A 196 -0.06 12.78 14.27
N VAL A 197 0.73 12.62 15.35
CA VAL A 197 1.22 11.31 15.81
C VAL A 197 0.06 10.36 16.08
N SER A 198 -1.07 10.83 16.62
CA SER A 198 -2.24 9.98 16.88
C SER A 198 -2.83 9.40 15.60
N ARG A 199 -2.85 10.19 14.51
CA ARG A 199 -3.29 9.71 13.21
C ARG A 199 -2.34 8.64 12.68
N VAL A 200 -1.03 8.85 12.82
CA VAL A 200 0.00 7.88 12.41
C VAL A 200 -0.14 6.56 13.17
N ILE A 201 -0.43 6.60 14.47
CA ILE A 201 -0.68 5.39 15.27
C ILE A 201 -1.88 4.61 14.72
N ILE A 202 -3.01 5.30 14.49
CA ILE A 202 -4.24 4.67 13.97
C ILE A 202 -3.97 4.04 12.60
N ASP A 203 -3.37 4.79 11.68
CA ASP A 203 -3.04 4.31 10.33
C ASP A 203 -2.07 3.11 10.38
N SER A 204 -1.15 3.08 11.35
CA SER A 204 -0.22 1.96 11.55
C SER A 204 -0.95 0.71 12.05
N VAL A 205 -1.85 0.84 13.03
CA VAL A 205 -2.60 -0.30 13.58
C VAL A 205 -3.54 -0.89 12.52
N PHE A 206 -4.20 -0.06 11.70
CA PHE A 206 -5.02 -0.57 10.60
C PHE A 206 -4.23 -1.41 9.59
N LYS A 207 -2.97 -1.04 9.33
CA LYS A 207 -2.09 -1.83 8.45
C LYS A 207 -1.69 -3.17 9.06
N ILE A 208 -1.55 -3.24 10.40
CA ILE A 208 -1.22 -4.48 11.11
C ILE A 208 -2.45 -5.38 11.23
N VAL A 209 -3.57 -4.85 11.76
CA VAL A 209 -4.80 -5.59 12.06
C VAL A 209 -5.92 -5.10 11.16
N LYS A 210 -6.10 -5.76 10.02
CA LYS A 210 -7.08 -5.34 8.98
C LYS A 210 -8.55 -5.42 9.42
N THR A 211 -8.87 -6.21 10.45
CA THR A 211 -10.24 -6.45 10.91
C THR A 211 -10.70 -5.49 12.00
N THR A 212 -9.83 -4.58 12.46
CA THR A 212 -10.15 -3.70 13.58
C THR A 212 -10.95 -2.47 13.15
N THR A 213 -11.58 -1.82 14.12
CA THR A 213 -12.26 -0.53 13.94
C THR A 213 -11.49 0.60 14.61
N GLU A 214 -11.72 1.84 14.15
CA GLU A 214 -11.09 3.02 14.74
C GLU A 214 -11.46 3.16 16.23
N THR A 215 -12.70 2.84 16.59
CA THR A 215 -13.20 2.91 17.97
C THR A 215 -12.48 1.95 18.91
N GLU A 216 -12.15 0.74 18.44
CA GLU A 216 -11.35 -0.24 19.20
C GLU A 216 -9.93 0.29 19.44
N ILE A 217 -9.27 0.81 18.41
CA ILE A 217 -7.92 1.39 18.52
C ILE A 217 -7.93 2.54 19.53
N ILE A 218 -8.87 3.47 19.39
CA ILE A 218 -9.05 4.60 20.31
C ILE A 218 -9.30 4.11 21.74
N GLY A 219 -10.11 3.07 21.91
CA GLY A 219 -10.33 2.41 23.19
C GLY A 219 -9.04 1.88 23.80
N SER A 220 -8.22 1.20 23.00
CA SER A 220 -6.89 0.71 23.40
C SER A 220 -5.95 1.85 23.81
N ILE A 221 -5.90 2.94 23.05
CA ILE A 221 -5.09 4.14 23.36
C ILE A 221 -5.55 4.76 24.68
N LYS A 222 -6.85 5.01 24.84
CA LYS A 222 -7.44 5.56 26.07
C LYS A 222 -7.09 4.73 27.29
N ASN A 223 -7.25 3.41 27.19
CA ASN A 223 -6.94 2.50 28.28
C ASN A 223 -5.44 2.51 28.62
N TRP A 224 -4.58 2.55 27.61
CA TRP A 224 -3.13 2.65 27.83
C TRP A 224 -2.75 3.98 28.51
N LEU A 225 -3.26 5.12 28.06
CA LEU A 225 -2.98 6.42 28.71
C LEU A 225 -3.50 6.49 30.15
N ARG A 226 -4.67 5.91 30.42
CA ARG A 226 -5.25 5.85 31.78
C ARG A 226 -4.28 5.25 32.79
N HIS A 227 -3.56 4.20 32.38
CA HIS A 227 -2.62 3.49 33.23
C HIS A 227 -1.19 4.07 33.22
N ALA A 228 -0.91 5.15 32.48
CA ALA A 228 0.44 5.70 32.35
C ALA A 228 1.04 6.12 33.71
N LYS A 229 0.27 6.77 34.57
CA LYS A 229 0.72 7.17 35.91
C LYS A 229 1.14 5.95 36.75
N THR A 230 0.27 4.95 36.85
CA THR A 230 0.54 3.71 37.59
C THR A 230 1.75 2.95 37.02
N ARG A 231 1.92 2.93 35.70
CA ARG A 231 3.11 2.32 35.08
C ARG A 231 4.40 3.05 35.44
N ASN A 232 4.39 4.39 35.42
CA ASN A 232 5.54 5.19 35.80
C ASN A 232 5.93 4.96 37.27
N GLU A 233 4.97 5.02 38.19
CA GLU A 233 5.20 4.77 39.63
C GLU A 233 5.76 3.36 39.88
N ASN A 234 5.26 2.35 39.17
CA ASN A 234 5.77 0.99 39.28
C ASN A 234 7.19 0.85 38.69
N CYS A 235 7.54 1.63 37.68
CA CYS A 235 8.88 1.69 37.13
C CYS A 235 9.86 2.30 38.14
N GLU A 236 9.50 3.44 38.73
CA GLU A 236 10.30 4.14 39.75
C GLU A 236 10.57 3.25 40.98
N LYS A 237 9.56 2.56 41.48
CA LYS A 237 9.72 1.62 42.61
C LYS A 237 10.69 0.48 42.31
N ARG A 238 10.64 -0.09 41.09
CA ARG A 238 11.56 -1.16 40.67
C ARG A 238 12.99 -0.67 40.53
N CYS A 239 13.18 0.56 40.07
CA CYS A 239 14.51 1.19 39.97
C CYS A 239 15.10 1.49 41.35
N ALA A 240 14.29 1.93 42.32
CA ALA A 240 14.72 2.18 43.69
C ALA A 240 15.20 0.91 44.41
N ASP A 241 14.40 -0.17 44.33
CA ASP A 241 14.70 -1.47 44.95
C ASP A 241 16.00 -2.12 44.39
N SER A 242 16.32 -1.84 43.11
CA SER A 242 17.55 -2.31 42.47
C SER A 242 18.81 -1.55 42.91
N THR A 243 18.67 -0.32 43.40
CA THR A 243 19.80 0.55 43.80
C THR A 243 20.22 0.28 45.25
N GLU A 244 19.25 -0.10 46.10
CA GLU A 244 19.48 -0.42 47.52
C GLU A 244 20.28 -1.72 47.71
N GLN A 245 20.25 -2.64 46.74
CA GLN A 245 21.00 -3.92 46.79
C GLN A 245 22.49 -3.83 46.39
N ILE A 246 22.96 -2.70 45.84
CA ILE A 246 24.36 -2.55 45.37
C ILE A 246 25.27 -1.91 46.43
N SER A 247 24.70 -1.22 47.42
CA SER A 247 25.44 -0.58 48.52
C SER A 247 25.42 -1.41 49.80
N LEU A 248 26.17 -2.52 49.82
CA LEU A 248 26.63 -3.13 51.08
C LEU A 248 28.02 -2.58 51.43
N PRO A 249 28.32 -2.29 52.72
CA PRO A 249 29.57 -1.67 53.11
C PRO A 249 30.76 -2.60 52.85
N ILE A 250 31.82 -2.05 52.28
CA ILE A 250 33.16 -2.65 52.34
C ILE A 250 33.56 -2.57 53.81
N ASN A 251 33.49 -3.69 54.52
CA ASN A 251 34.03 -3.79 55.87
C ASN A 251 35.56 -3.75 55.79
N GLU A 252 36.16 -2.75 56.41
CA GLU A 252 37.58 -2.71 56.81
C GLU A 252 37.89 -3.73 57.90
#